data_AF-A0A1B6Z8J2-F1
#
_entry.id   AF-A0A1B6Z8J2-F1
#
_cell.length_a   1.000
_cell.length_b   1.000
_cell.length_c   1.000
_cell.angle_alpha   90.00
_cell.angle_beta   90.00
_cell.angle_gamma   90.00
#
_symmetry.space_group_name_H-M   'P 1'
#
loop_
_entity.id
_entity.type
_entity.pdbx_description
1 polymer ?
#
loop_
_entity_poly.entity_id
_entity_poly.type
_entity_poly.pdbx_seq_one_letter_code
_entity_poly.pdbx_strand_id
1 'polypeptide(L)'
;MTQIIRWKTGFEIELMAPIPLSRQDLAETLATQNGGTVERFFHSQSEPSKVPNHPTFDNLTHGFRLLDRSGEWVASFVDDLTLQRDCNRQIASRAGWYRVIADDGRILRLVMLHCDADATAAEILSPLANLFGTELQSHDAGMFRVVDDRGISVAICAPLPGERERPCEIITAPIESNHKGELSSLLLQAQALGFSIPQEGATHIHFDANPLCSAQAMANLVRLFGHFGPELKQLVGVNPNCVRLGPWPKELVELTESASFRAMPWPDARQALANLRLTKYCDFNLLNIAMNSREKHTFEVRILPSTLDADMVLNATALFEGLLRLCCEPQYLLDDFPESLSAAVKAAPISTAVQDYWQG
;
A
#
# COMPACT_ATOMS: atom_id res chain seq x y z
N MET A 1 -4.04 -0.32 -29.70
CA MET A 1 -4.00 1.10 -29.34
C MET A 1 -3.61 1.19 -27.88
N THR A 2 -2.66 2.05 -27.51
CA THR A 2 -2.16 2.16 -26.13
C THR A 2 -3.25 2.76 -25.23
N GLN A 3 -3.47 2.15 -24.07
CA GLN A 3 -4.43 2.66 -23.08
C GLN A 3 -3.94 3.98 -22.51
N ILE A 4 -4.82 4.99 -22.48
CA ILE A 4 -4.48 6.30 -21.95
C ILE A 4 -5.17 6.46 -20.60
N ILE A 5 -4.41 6.21 -19.53
CA ILE A 5 -4.78 6.55 -18.15
C ILE A 5 -4.46 8.03 -17.94
N ARG A 6 -5.43 8.79 -17.44
CA ARG A 6 -5.31 10.24 -17.22
C ARG A 6 -5.47 10.63 -15.76
N TRP A 7 -5.82 9.69 -14.89
CA TRP A 7 -5.90 9.91 -13.46
C TRP A 7 -4.51 9.78 -12.82
N LYS A 8 -4.19 10.66 -11.88
CA LYS A 8 -2.96 10.54 -11.08
C LYS A 8 -3.04 9.29 -10.19
N THR A 9 -2.13 8.34 -10.41
CA THR A 9 -2.26 6.99 -9.86
C THR A 9 -0.96 6.51 -9.24
N GLY A 10 -1.04 5.91 -8.04
CA GLY A 10 0.06 5.16 -7.43
C GLY A 10 -0.24 3.67 -7.39
N PHE A 11 0.79 2.84 -7.37
CA PHE A 11 0.67 1.38 -7.33
C PHE A 11 1.40 0.81 -6.13
N GLU A 12 0.80 -0.19 -5.48
CA GLU A 12 1.45 -1.09 -4.53
C GLU A 12 1.38 -2.51 -5.12
N ILE A 13 2.52 -3.16 -5.40
CA ILE A 13 2.57 -4.48 -6.03
C ILE A 13 3.42 -5.42 -5.18
N GLU A 14 2.79 -6.46 -4.65
CA GLU A 14 3.41 -7.43 -3.74
C GLU A 14 4.10 -8.56 -4.50
N LEU A 15 5.42 -8.70 -4.33
CA LEU A 15 6.27 -9.70 -4.97
C LEU A 15 7.13 -10.44 -3.93
N MET A 16 7.77 -11.52 -4.38
CA MET A 16 8.74 -12.27 -3.60
C MET A 16 10.08 -12.36 -4.34
N ALA A 17 11.16 -11.91 -3.70
CA ALA A 17 12.50 -12.07 -4.25
C ALA A 17 12.92 -13.55 -4.28
N PRO A 18 13.62 -14.01 -5.33
CA PRO A 18 14.18 -15.35 -5.35
C PRO A 18 15.41 -15.43 -4.43
N ILE A 19 15.73 -16.60 -3.91
CA ILE A 19 16.97 -16.82 -3.16
C ILE A 19 18.17 -16.78 -4.15
N PRO A 20 19.28 -16.08 -3.85
CA PRO A 20 19.62 -15.38 -2.60
C PRO A 20 19.33 -13.87 -2.60
N LEU A 21 18.54 -13.38 -3.55
CA LEU A 21 18.19 -11.96 -3.68
C LEU A 21 17.18 -11.52 -2.61
N SER A 22 17.02 -10.21 -2.52
CA SER A 22 16.17 -9.49 -1.58
C SER A 22 15.49 -8.31 -2.29
N ARG A 23 14.58 -7.62 -1.59
CA ARG A 23 13.99 -6.36 -2.08
C ARG A 23 15.03 -5.27 -2.36
N GLN A 24 16.19 -5.30 -1.69
CA GLN A 24 17.29 -4.36 -1.93
C GLN A 24 17.89 -4.56 -3.33
N ASP A 25 18.09 -5.80 -3.75
CA ASP A 25 18.73 -6.12 -5.03
C ASP A 25 17.94 -5.58 -6.23
N LEU A 26 16.60 -5.58 -6.15
CA LEU A 26 15.74 -4.96 -7.16
C LEU A 26 15.92 -3.44 -7.21
N ALA A 27 15.91 -2.78 -6.05
CA ALA A 27 16.11 -1.34 -5.95
C ALA A 27 17.46 -0.91 -6.54
N GLU A 28 18.54 -1.61 -6.16
CA GLU A 28 19.90 -1.32 -6.62
C GLU A 28 20.10 -1.59 -8.11
N THR A 29 19.49 -2.65 -8.64
CA THR A 29 19.56 -2.95 -10.07
C THR A 29 18.87 -1.86 -10.89
N LEU A 30 17.67 -1.42 -10.47
CA LEU A 30 16.94 -0.33 -11.12
C LEU A 30 17.69 1.00 -11.03
N ALA A 31 18.28 1.31 -9.87
CA ALA A 31 19.12 2.51 -9.70
C ALA A 31 20.29 2.48 -10.67
N THR A 32 21.02 1.36 -10.74
CA THR A 32 22.19 1.21 -11.63
C THR A 32 21.80 1.38 -13.10
N GLN A 33 20.72 0.75 -13.55
CA GLN A 33 20.26 0.83 -14.94
C GLN A 33 19.82 2.24 -15.33
N ASN A 34 19.13 2.93 -14.42
CA ASN A 34 18.59 4.26 -14.68
C ASN A 34 19.54 5.39 -14.29
N GLY A 35 20.72 5.08 -13.75
CA GLY A 35 21.68 6.06 -13.24
C GLY A 35 21.19 6.82 -12.00
N GLY A 36 20.23 6.25 -11.27
CA GLY A 36 19.69 6.78 -10.02
C GLY A 36 20.47 6.31 -8.80
N THR A 37 19.88 6.47 -7.62
CA THR A 37 20.43 6.03 -6.33
C THR A 37 19.38 5.32 -5.48
N VAL A 38 19.83 4.60 -4.45
CA VAL A 38 18.95 3.99 -3.46
C VAL A 38 19.24 4.62 -2.09
N GLU A 39 18.19 5.09 -1.43
CA GLU A 39 18.23 5.53 -0.04
C GLU A 39 17.57 4.45 0.83
N ARG A 40 18.25 3.98 1.87
CA ARG A 40 17.63 3.11 2.87
C ARG A 40 16.84 3.96 3.85
N PHE A 41 15.65 3.50 4.22
CA PHE A 41 14.83 4.16 5.22
C PHE A 41 14.12 3.15 6.13
N PHE A 42 13.56 3.63 7.23
CA PHE A 42 12.71 2.84 8.11
C PHE A 42 11.29 2.75 7.57
N HIS A 43 10.89 1.55 7.14
CA HIS A 43 9.52 1.25 6.78
C HIS A 43 8.75 0.77 8.02
N SER A 44 7.67 1.49 8.37
CA SER A 44 6.84 1.14 9.52
C SER A 44 5.80 0.10 9.15
N GLN A 45 5.67 -0.91 10.01
CA GLN A 45 4.73 -2.00 9.84
C GLN A 45 4.00 -2.30 11.15
N SER A 46 2.76 -2.79 11.06
CA SER A 46 1.96 -3.19 12.22
C SER A 46 1.67 -4.68 12.18
N GLU A 47 2.10 -5.41 13.20
CA GLU A 47 1.85 -6.84 13.43
C GLU A 47 0.68 -7.03 14.39
N PRO A 48 -0.17 -8.06 14.23
CA PRO A 48 -1.08 -8.47 15.27
C PRO A 48 -0.31 -8.87 16.53
N SER A 49 -0.72 -8.31 17.66
CA SER A 49 -0.12 -8.60 18.96
C SER A 49 -0.88 -9.73 19.66
N LYS A 50 -0.13 -10.59 20.35
CA LYS A 50 -0.69 -11.62 21.25
C LYS A 50 -0.83 -11.13 22.70
N VAL A 51 -0.41 -9.90 22.99
CA VAL A 51 -0.46 -9.33 24.34
C VAL A 51 -1.89 -8.84 24.63
N PRO A 52 -2.50 -9.21 25.77
CA PRO A 52 -3.84 -8.76 26.12
C PRO A 52 -3.96 -7.23 26.10
N ASN A 53 -5.05 -6.71 25.50
CA ASN A 53 -5.37 -5.28 25.35
C ASN A 53 -4.42 -4.46 24.47
N HIS A 54 -3.42 -5.08 23.84
CA HIS A 54 -2.59 -4.47 22.82
C HIS A 54 -2.85 -5.24 21.52
N PRO A 55 -3.72 -4.78 20.62
CA PRO A 55 -4.12 -5.56 19.45
C PRO A 55 -3.03 -5.62 18.38
N THR A 56 -2.11 -4.66 18.38
CA THR A 56 -1.01 -4.55 17.41
C THR A 56 0.30 -4.17 18.07
N PHE A 57 1.41 -4.58 17.46
CA PHE A 57 2.75 -4.06 17.71
C PHE A 57 3.27 -3.43 16.44
N ASP A 58 3.77 -2.20 16.55
CA ASP A 58 4.47 -1.55 15.45
C ASP A 58 5.95 -1.94 15.47
N ASN A 59 6.54 -2.04 14.29
CA ASN A 59 7.97 -2.19 14.13
C ASN A 59 8.47 -1.42 12.90
N LEU A 60 9.79 -1.27 12.82
CA LEU A 60 10.47 -0.70 11.67
C LEU A 60 11.34 -1.76 11.02
N THR A 61 11.22 -1.92 9.70
CA THR A 61 12.10 -2.76 8.87
C THR A 61 12.78 -1.90 7.81
N HIS A 62 13.71 -2.51 7.06
CA HIS A 62 14.37 -1.82 5.95
C HIS A 62 13.43 -1.66 4.75
N GLY A 63 13.19 -0.41 4.37
CA GLY A 63 12.71 0.00 3.07
C GLY A 63 13.84 0.59 2.23
N PHE A 64 13.70 0.50 0.91
CA PHE A 64 14.67 1.02 -0.05
C PHE A 64 13.96 1.94 -1.02
N ARG A 65 14.34 3.22 -1.06
CA ARG A 65 13.75 4.22 -1.95
C ARG A 65 14.66 4.42 -3.15
N LEU A 66 14.14 4.14 -4.33
CA LEU A 66 14.78 4.47 -5.60
C LEU A 66 14.53 5.93 -5.93
N LEU A 67 15.63 6.66 -6.11
CA LEU A 67 15.65 8.03 -6.61
C LEU A 67 16.21 8.02 -8.04
N ASP A 68 15.68 8.86 -8.92
CA ASP A 68 16.21 9.02 -10.27
C ASP A 68 17.50 9.87 -10.30
N ARG A 69 18.01 10.17 -11.50
CA ARG A 69 19.21 11.00 -11.70
C ARG A 69 19.09 12.42 -11.15
N SER A 70 17.87 12.92 -11.02
CA SER A 70 17.58 14.24 -10.46
C SER A 70 17.35 14.22 -8.95
N GLY A 71 17.35 13.04 -8.33
CA GLY A 71 17.07 12.84 -6.91
C GLY A 71 15.57 12.74 -6.59
N GLU A 72 14.72 12.62 -7.61
CA GLU A 72 13.27 12.51 -7.43
C GLU A 72 12.85 11.06 -7.15
N TRP A 73 11.84 10.89 -6.31
CA TRP A 73 11.34 9.58 -5.93
C TRP A 73 10.63 8.87 -7.09
N VAL A 74 11.07 7.65 -7.40
CA VAL A 74 10.46 6.80 -8.44
C VAL A 74 9.61 5.70 -7.82
N ALA A 75 10.21 4.94 -6.90
CA ALA A 75 9.54 3.83 -6.21
C ALA A 75 10.21 3.53 -4.88
N SER A 76 9.51 2.83 -4.00
CA SER A 76 10.04 2.25 -2.78
C SER A 76 9.80 0.75 -2.77
N PHE A 77 10.76 0.00 -2.22
CA PHE A 77 10.73 -1.45 -2.11
C PHE A 77 10.75 -1.78 -0.64
N VAL A 78 9.61 -2.22 -0.13
CA VAL A 78 9.40 -2.40 1.31
C VAL A 78 8.99 -3.83 1.61
N ASP A 79 9.07 -4.19 2.89
CA ASP A 79 8.55 -5.45 3.36
C ASP A 79 7.02 -5.38 3.45
N ASP A 80 6.33 -6.50 3.24
CA ASP A 80 4.93 -6.65 3.66
C ASP A 80 4.79 -7.85 4.60
N LEU A 81 4.33 -7.56 5.82
CA LEU A 81 4.03 -8.56 6.86
C LEU A 81 2.88 -9.48 6.50
N THR A 82 2.08 -9.20 5.49
CA THR A 82 1.03 -10.15 5.08
C THR A 82 1.59 -11.33 4.30
N LEU A 83 2.74 -11.16 3.64
CA LEU A 83 3.43 -12.20 2.86
C LEU A 83 4.19 -13.12 3.80
N GLN A 84 3.70 -14.33 4.04
CA GLN A 84 4.23 -15.23 5.06
C GLN A 84 4.49 -16.65 4.55
N ARG A 85 3.61 -17.18 3.69
CA ARG A 85 3.65 -18.61 3.32
C ARG A 85 4.90 -18.99 2.53
N ASP A 86 5.44 -18.03 1.78
CA ASP A 86 6.63 -18.25 0.95
C ASP A 86 7.96 -18.00 1.70
N CYS A 87 7.91 -17.64 3.00
CA CYS A 87 9.07 -17.45 3.86
C CYS A 87 9.31 -18.66 4.78
N ASN A 88 10.55 -19.14 4.83
CA ASN A 88 11.00 -20.14 5.79
C ASN A 88 11.61 -19.51 7.05
N ARG A 89 10.78 -19.38 8.09
CA ARG A 89 11.18 -18.81 9.39
C ARG A 89 12.20 -19.64 10.18
N GLN A 90 12.48 -20.89 9.77
CA GLN A 90 13.48 -21.74 10.42
C GLN A 90 14.91 -21.43 9.95
N ILE A 91 15.05 -20.67 8.86
CA ILE A 91 16.34 -20.24 8.37
C ILE A 91 16.83 -19.08 9.25
N ALA A 92 18.15 -19.04 9.46
CA ALA A 92 18.77 -17.96 10.21
C ALA A 92 18.55 -16.60 9.52
N SER A 93 18.49 -15.54 10.32
CA SER A 93 18.47 -14.17 9.84
C SER A 93 19.65 -13.88 8.92
N ARG A 94 19.40 -13.15 7.83
CA ARG A 94 20.47 -12.63 6.97
C ARG A 94 21.27 -11.55 7.70
N ALA A 95 22.59 -11.65 7.67
CA ALA A 95 23.47 -10.67 8.30
C ALA A 95 23.19 -9.24 7.76
N GLY A 96 23.18 -8.26 8.66
CA GLY A 96 22.89 -6.86 8.34
C GLY A 96 21.40 -6.51 8.22
N TRP A 97 20.49 -7.49 8.22
CA TRP A 97 19.04 -7.24 8.22
C TRP A 97 18.48 -7.28 9.64
N TYR A 98 17.83 -6.20 10.05
CA TYR A 98 17.24 -6.10 11.37
C TYR A 98 15.85 -5.46 11.33
N ARG A 99 15.17 -5.52 12.48
CA ARG A 99 13.97 -4.73 12.77
C ARG A 99 14.11 -4.02 14.11
N VAL A 100 13.49 -2.86 14.22
CA VAL A 100 13.37 -2.11 15.47
C VAL A 100 11.96 -2.24 16.01
N ILE A 101 11.84 -2.59 17.28
CA ILE A 101 10.57 -2.83 17.98
C ILE A 101 10.51 -1.93 19.21
N ALA A 102 9.35 -1.33 19.45
CA ALA A 102 9.05 -0.60 20.67
C ALA A 102 7.56 -0.74 21.01
N ASP A 103 7.20 -0.56 22.28
CA ASP A 103 5.82 -0.70 22.75
C ASP A 103 4.94 0.54 22.43
N ASP A 104 5.56 1.62 21.92
CA ASP A 104 4.87 2.87 21.58
C ASP A 104 5.36 3.41 20.23
N GLY A 105 4.42 3.64 19.32
CA GLY A 105 4.71 4.15 17.97
C GLY A 105 5.40 5.52 17.97
N ARG A 106 5.27 6.32 19.04
CA ARG A 106 6.01 7.58 19.20
C ARG A 106 7.51 7.35 19.40
N ILE A 107 7.91 6.25 20.04
CA ILE A 107 9.32 5.87 20.17
C ILE A 107 9.87 5.44 18.82
N LEU A 108 9.13 4.64 18.05
CA LEU A 108 9.52 4.32 16.67
C LEU A 108 9.64 5.58 15.81
N ARG A 109 8.74 6.56 16.00
CA ARG A 109 8.87 7.85 15.31
C ARG A 109 10.14 8.60 15.69
N LEU A 110 10.59 8.55 16.94
CA LEU A 110 11.89 9.11 17.34
C LEU A 110 13.05 8.38 16.66
N VAL A 111 12.99 7.05 16.56
CA VAL A 111 13.99 6.27 15.81
C VAL A 111 14.03 6.73 14.34
N MET A 112 12.88 6.85 13.68
CA MET A 112 12.81 7.32 12.29
C MET A 112 13.38 8.73 12.08
N LEU A 113 13.32 9.59 13.10
CA LEU A 113 13.75 11.00 13.01
C LEU A 113 15.22 11.21 13.41
N HIS A 114 15.77 10.35 14.26
CA HIS A 114 17.07 10.57 14.90
C HIS A 114 18.11 9.48 14.62
N CYS A 115 17.69 8.32 14.13
CA CYS A 115 18.58 7.20 13.83
C CYS A 115 18.82 7.08 12.32
N ASP A 116 20.04 6.69 11.94
CA ASP A 116 20.45 6.51 10.55
C ASP A 116 20.15 5.08 10.09
N ALA A 117 19.22 4.90 9.14
CA ALA A 117 18.81 3.57 8.67
C ALA A 117 19.95 2.73 8.04
N ASP A 118 21.06 3.35 7.64
CA ASP A 118 22.25 2.67 7.13
C ASP A 118 23.18 2.17 8.24
N ALA A 119 22.99 2.63 9.49
CA ALA A 119 23.79 2.19 10.62
C ALA A 119 23.61 0.69 10.90
N THR A 120 24.66 0.10 11.48
CA THR A 120 24.63 -1.32 11.88
C THR A 120 23.65 -1.55 13.03
N ALA A 121 23.20 -2.79 13.21
CA ALA A 121 22.32 -3.16 14.32
C ALA A 121 22.92 -2.81 15.70
N ALA A 122 24.25 -2.79 15.81
CA ALA A 122 24.97 -2.47 17.05
C ALA A 122 25.01 -0.98 17.37
N GLU A 123 24.79 -0.11 16.38
CA GLU A 123 24.97 1.34 16.52
C GLU A 123 23.65 2.09 16.35
N ILE A 124 22.67 1.52 15.63
CA ILE A 124 21.48 2.22 15.16
C ILE A 124 20.69 2.91 16.27
N LEU A 125 20.57 2.28 17.43
CA LEU A 125 19.80 2.81 18.55
C LEU A 125 20.61 3.73 19.49
N SER A 126 21.88 4.01 19.19
CA SER A 126 22.73 4.88 20.03
C SER A 126 22.16 6.29 20.19
N PRO A 127 21.62 6.95 19.15
CA PRO A 127 20.96 8.25 19.31
C PRO A 127 19.79 8.20 20.30
N LEU A 128 19.01 7.11 20.29
CA LEU A 128 17.91 6.93 21.23
C LEU A 128 18.43 6.68 22.65
N ALA A 129 19.46 5.84 22.83
CA ALA A 129 20.08 5.60 24.14
C ALA A 129 20.60 6.90 24.77
N ASN A 130 21.24 7.76 23.97
CA ASN A 130 21.72 9.08 24.39
C ASN A 130 20.58 9.99 24.89
N LEU A 131 19.39 9.92 24.30
CA LEU A 131 18.21 10.68 24.78
C LEU A 131 17.75 10.26 26.17
N PHE A 132 17.97 8.98 26.54
CA PHE A 132 17.66 8.45 27.86
C PHE A 132 18.86 8.52 28.84
N GLY A 133 20.01 8.99 28.39
CA GLY A 133 21.24 9.02 29.20
C GLY A 133 21.77 7.62 29.51
N THR A 134 21.51 6.65 28.64
CA THR A 134 21.93 5.25 28.80
C THR A 134 22.82 4.78 27.64
N GLU A 135 23.39 3.59 27.79
CA GLU A 135 24.16 2.90 26.75
C GLU A 135 23.37 1.71 26.19
N LEU A 136 23.70 1.31 24.96
CA LEU A 136 23.11 0.11 24.35
C LEU A 136 23.58 -1.15 25.08
N GLN A 137 22.62 -2.00 25.41
CA GLN A 137 22.87 -3.32 25.99
C GLN A 137 22.83 -4.38 24.88
N SER A 138 23.93 -5.12 24.70
CA SER A 138 23.98 -6.26 23.79
C SER A 138 23.45 -7.53 24.45
N HIS A 139 22.93 -8.44 23.62
CA HIS A 139 22.48 -9.77 24.03
C HIS A 139 23.04 -10.83 23.09
N ASP A 140 23.35 -12.02 23.60
CA ASP A 140 24.00 -13.12 22.86
C ASP A 140 23.28 -13.55 21.57
N ALA A 141 21.97 -13.29 21.51
CA ALA A 141 21.13 -13.54 20.34
C ALA A 141 21.29 -12.47 19.22
N GLY A 142 22.28 -11.57 19.31
CA GLY A 142 22.51 -10.50 18.34
C GLY A 142 21.52 -9.34 18.45
N MET A 143 20.86 -9.19 19.60
CA MET A 143 19.92 -8.09 19.87
C MET A 143 20.61 -6.95 20.62
N PHE A 144 20.17 -5.73 20.36
CA PHE A 144 20.62 -4.53 21.06
C PHE A 144 19.42 -3.80 21.65
N ARG A 145 19.48 -3.47 22.94
CA ARG A 145 18.36 -2.89 23.69
C ARG A 145 18.73 -1.52 24.25
N VAL A 146 17.81 -0.57 24.13
CA VAL A 146 17.81 0.67 24.90
C VAL A 146 16.95 0.50 26.14
N VAL A 147 17.44 0.99 27.27
CA VAL A 147 16.69 1.08 28.53
C VAL A 147 16.61 2.51 29.03
N ASP A 148 15.63 2.80 29.88
CA ASP A 148 15.59 4.04 30.66
C ASP A 148 16.52 3.98 31.89
N ASP A 149 16.58 5.07 32.65
CA ASP A 149 17.37 5.22 33.88
C ASP A 149 16.96 4.26 35.01
N ARG A 150 15.79 3.62 34.89
CA ARG A 150 15.29 2.59 35.80
C ARG A 150 15.54 1.17 35.29
N GLY A 151 16.17 1.02 34.12
CA GLY A 151 16.45 -0.26 33.47
C GLY A 151 15.26 -0.87 32.73
N ILE A 152 14.19 -0.11 32.49
CA ILE A 152 13.00 -0.55 31.74
C ILE A 152 13.30 -0.47 30.24
N SER A 153 12.90 -1.50 29.47
CA SER A 153 13.09 -1.54 28.02
C SER A 153 12.34 -0.42 27.32
N VAL A 154 13.02 0.29 26.41
CA VAL A 154 12.45 1.36 25.58
C VAL A 154 12.27 0.91 24.14
N ALA A 155 13.33 0.35 23.54
CA ALA A 155 13.33 -0.16 22.18
C ALA A 155 14.36 -1.27 22.02
N ILE A 156 14.11 -2.19 21.08
CA ILE A 156 14.99 -3.31 20.77
C ILE A 156 15.26 -3.33 19.27
N CYS A 157 16.54 -3.40 18.90
CA CYS A 157 16.98 -3.80 17.57
C CYS A 157 17.24 -5.30 17.59
N ALA A 158 16.55 -6.05 16.76
CA ALA A 158 16.67 -7.51 16.68
C ALA A 158 16.93 -7.95 15.24
N PRO A 159 17.66 -9.06 15.03
CA PRO A 159 17.80 -9.65 13.70
C PRO A 159 16.43 -9.88 13.04
N LEU A 160 16.34 -9.58 11.75
CA LEU A 160 15.10 -9.76 11.00
C LEU A 160 14.82 -11.27 10.86
N PRO A 161 13.58 -11.77 11.06
CA PRO A 161 13.31 -13.21 10.94
C PRO A 161 13.74 -13.78 9.58
N GLY A 162 14.08 -15.07 9.55
CA GLY A 162 14.58 -15.73 8.33
C GLY A 162 13.74 -15.46 7.10
N GLU A 163 14.42 -15.16 6.00
CA GLU A 163 13.87 -14.86 4.67
C GLU A 163 13.00 -13.59 4.56
N ARG A 164 12.82 -12.81 5.62
CA ARG A 164 12.02 -11.57 5.60
C ARG A 164 12.65 -10.42 4.84
N GLU A 165 13.87 -10.57 4.34
CA GLU A 165 14.48 -9.68 3.35
C GLU A 165 13.89 -9.86 1.93
N ARG A 166 13.18 -10.96 1.69
CA ARG A 166 12.69 -11.35 0.36
C ARG A 166 11.32 -10.77 -0.03
N PRO A 167 10.31 -10.67 0.86
CA PRO A 167 9.06 -10.03 0.50
C PRO A 167 9.33 -8.58 0.05
N CYS A 168 8.66 -8.18 -1.01
CA CYS A 168 8.91 -6.93 -1.71
C CYS A 168 7.60 -6.34 -2.19
N GLU A 169 7.07 -5.36 -1.48
CA GLU A 169 6.01 -4.49 -2.01
C GLU A 169 6.68 -3.32 -2.75
N ILE A 170 6.43 -3.23 -4.04
CA ILE A 170 6.82 -2.07 -4.86
C ILE A 170 5.75 -1.00 -4.66
N ILE A 171 6.11 0.14 -4.09
CA ILE A 171 5.27 1.32 -3.94
C ILE A 171 5.77 2.39 -4.91
N THR A 172 5.00 2.73 -5.93
CA THR A 172 5.43 3.78 -6.88
C THR A 172 5.22 5.18 -6.31
N ALA A 173 6.03 6.13 -6.76
CA ALA A 173 5.61 7.52 -6.73
C ALA A 173 4.30 7.69 -7.53
N PRO A 174 3.48 8.71 -7.24
CA PRO A 174 2.29 8.99 -8.03
C PRO A 174 2.66 9.29 -9.49
N ILE A 175 2.09 8.53 -10.43
CA ILE A 175 2.30 8.67 -11.86
C ILE A 175 1.16 9.51 -12.44
N GLU A 176 1.49 10.55 -13.19
CA GLU A 176 0.51 11.42 -13.87
C GLU A 176 0.47 11.20 -15.39
N SER A 177 1.55 10.67 -15.97
CA SER A 177 1.66 10.40 -17.39
C SER A 177 2.61 9.22 -17.64
N ASN A 178 2.55 8.63 -18.83
CA ASN A 178 3.40 7.48 -19.21
C ASN A 178 3.31 6.25 -18.27
N HIS A 179 2.13 6.00 -17.66
CA HIS A 179 1.89 4.84 -16.79
C HIS A 179 2.47 3.52 -17.30
N LYS A 180 2.34 3.26 -18.61
CA LYS A 180 2.91 2.05 -19.23
C LYS A 180 4.42 1.98 -19.11
N GLY A 181 5.14 3.05 -19.47
CA GLY A 181 6.59 3.07 -19.41
C GLY A 181 7.11 2.94 -17.98
N GLU A 182 6.56 3.73 -17.05
CA GLU A 182 6.95 3.72 -15.64
C GLU A 182 6.75 2.34 -15.02
N LEU A 183 5.53 1.78 -15.14
CA LEU A 183 5.21 0.51 -14.50
C LEU A 183 5.91 -0.68 -15.16
N SER A 184 5.99 -0.68 -16.50
CA SER A 184 6.67 -1.76 -17.24
C SER A 184 8.16 -1.81 -16.89
N SER A 185 8.82 -0.65 -16.72
CA SER A 185 10.23 -0.63 -16.34
C SER A 185 10.49 -1.32 -15.00
N LEU A 186 9.60 -1.15 -14.03
CA LEU A 186 9.73 -1.77 -12.71
C LEU A 186 9.48 -3.28 -12.79
N LEU A 187 8.36 -3.68 -13.41
CA LEU A 187 7.92 -5.08 -13.42
C LEU A 187 8.76 -5.97 -14.33
N LEU A 188 9.22 -5.46 -15.48
CA LEU A 188 10.15 -6.20 -16.35
C LEU A 188 11.47 -6.46 -15.63
N GLN A 189 11.96 -5.52 -14.83
CA GLN A 189 13.20 -5.71 -14.09
C GLN A 189 13.02 -6.71 -12.94
N ALA A 190 11.89 -6.67 -12.23
CA ALA A 190 11.55 -7.68 -11.24
C ALA A 190 11.47 -9.09 -11.88
N GLN A 191 10.82 -9.20 -13.04
CA GLN A 191 10.75 -10.44 -13.80
C GLN A 191 12.14 -10.93 -14.24
N ALA A 192 12.99 -10.04 -14.75
CA ALA A 192 14.35 -10.37 -15.19
C ALA A 192 15.24 -10.88 -14.04
N LEU A 193 15.02 -10.38 -12.81
CA LEU A 193 15.68 -10.86 -11.61
C LEU A 193 15.06 -12.14 -11.04
N GLY A 194 13.95 -12.63 -11.60
CA GLY A 194 13.27 -13.85 -11.15
C GLY A 194 12.38 -13.67 -9.93
N PHE A 195 11.87 -12.46 -9.68
CA PHE A 195 10.83 -12.25 -8.67
C PHE A 195 9.59 -13.07 -9.03
N SER A 196 8.92 -13.58 -8.02
CA SER A 196 7.72 -14.40 -8.17
C SER A 196 6.51 -13.74 -7.51
N ILE A 197 5.32 -14.18 -7.89
CA ILE A 197 4.07 -13.78 -7.22
C ILE A 197 3.93 -14.59 -5.93
N PRO A 198 3.85 -13.95 -4.75
CA PRO A 198 3.66 -14.65 -3.48
C PRO A 198 2.22 -15.17 -3.36
N GLN A 199 2.02 -16.20 -2.54
CA GLN A 199 0.72 -16.85 -2.39
C GLN A 199 -0.37 -15.90 -1.87
N GLU A 200 0.01 -14.98 -0.99
CA GLU A 200 -0.87 -13.97 -0.38
C GLU A 200 -0.95 -12.67 -1.20
N GLY A 201 -0.21 -12.59 -2.31
CA GLY A 201 0.05 -11.37 -3.06
C GLY A 201 -1.19 -10.66 -3.62
N ALA A 202 -1.22 -9.34 -3.44
CA ALA A 202 -2.18 -8.41 -4.02
C ALA A 202 -1.51 -7.29 -4.83
N THR A 203 -2.32 -6.58 -5.60
CA THR A 203 -1.98 -5.28 -6.17
C THR A 203 -3.00 -4.26 -5.68
N HIS A 204 -2.52 -3.13 -5.15
CA HIS A 204 -3.36 -1.99 -4.83
C HIS A 204 -3.15 -0.88 -5.85
N ILE A 205 -4.25 -0.25 -6.26
CA ILE A 205 -4.21 0.94 -7.10
C ILE A 205 -4.77 2.11 -6.30
N HIS A 206 -3.98 3.15 -6.17
CA HIS A 206 -4.33 4.39 -5.49
C HIS A 206 -4.63 5.49 -6.50
N PHE A 207 -5.88 5.91 -6.58
CA PHE A 207 -6.33 7.05 -7.38
C PHE A 207 -6.36 8.32 -6.54
N ASP A 208 -5.82 9.43 -7.04
CA ASP A 208 -5.96 10.74 -6.40
C ASP A 208 -7.43 11.05 -6.07
N ALA A 209 -7.72 11.41 -4.82
CA ALA A 209 -9.10 11.55 -4.36
C ALA A 209 -9.73 12.92 -4.67
N ASN A 210 -8.97 13.91 -5.15
CA ASN A 210 -9.50 15.27 -5.32
C ASN A 210 -10.76 15.33 -6.20
N PRO A 211 -10.86 14.62 -7.34
CA PRO A 211 -12.07 14.64 -8.15
C PRO A 211 -13.30 14.03 -7.44
N LEU A 212 -13.08 13.19 -6.41
CA LEU A 212 -14.12 12.52 -5.64
C LEU A 212 -14.60 13.35 -4.44
N CYS A 213 -14.00 14.52 -4.20
CA CYS A 213 -14.26 15.38 -3.04
C CYS A 213 -15.56 16.19 -3.15
N SER A 214 -16.68 15.48 -3.37
CA SER A 214 -18.03 16.01 -3.21
C SER A 214 -18.93 14.94 -2.60
N ALA A 215 -19.97 15.35 -1.88
CA ALA A 215 -20.90 14.41 -1.28
C ALA A 215 -21.62 13.57 -2.35
N GLN A 216 -21.96 14.18 -3.49
CA GLN A 216 -22.58 13.47 -4.61
C GLN A 216 -21.66 12.42 -5.23
N ALA A 217 -20.39 12.78 -5.52
CA ALA A 217 -19.44 11.83 -6.10
C ALA A 217 -19.14 10.67 -5.15
N MET A 218 -19.01 10.95 -3.84
CA MET A 218 -18.84 9.92 -2.83
C MET A 218 -20.05 8.99 -2.73
N ALA A 219 -21.28 9.54 -2.76
CA ALA A 219 -22.48 8.72 -2.71
C ALA A 219 -22.65 7.85 -3.96
N ASN A 220 -22.28 8.37 -5.12
CA ASN A 220 -22.23 7.62 -6.37
C ASN A 220 -21.19 6.50 -6.32
N LEU A 221 -20.00 6.79 -5.80
CA LEU A 221 -18.93 5.83 -5.58
C LEU A 221 -19.38 4.70 -4.67
N VAL A 222 -19.95 5.02 -3.50
CA VAL A 222 -20.41 4.00 -2.54
C VAL A 222 -21.51 3.14 -3.16
N ARG A 223 -22.44 3.74 -3.90
CA ARG A 223 -23.49 3.01 -4.62
C ARG A 223 -22.91 2.06 -5.67
N LEU A 224 -22.04 2.54 -6.56
CA LEU A 224 -21.51 1.74 -7.68
C LEU A 224 -20.63 0.60 -7.19
N PHE A 225 -19.63 0.90 -6.35
CA PHE A 225 -18.67 -0.10 -5.90
C PHE A 225 -19.22 -1.00 -4.78
N GLY A 226 -20.18 -0.51 -3.99
CA GLY A 226 -20.89 -1.33 -3.02
C GLY A 226 -21.82 -2.33 -3.70
N HIS A 227 -22.47 -1.92 -4.78
CA HIS A 227 -23.38 -2.78 -5.54
C HIS A 227 -22.63 -3.81 -6.40
N PHE A 228 -21.68 -3.37 -7.23
CA PHE A 228 -20.94 -4.25 -8.15
C PHE A 228 -19.65 -4.84 -7.58
N GLY A 229 -19.38 -4.67 -6.28
CA GLY A 229 -18.15 -5.16 -5.64
C GLY A 229 -17.90 -6.67 -5.83
N PRO A 230 -18.91 -7.55 -5.60
CA PRO A 230 -18.77 -8.99 -5.86
C PRO A 230 -18.43 -9.31 -7.33
N GLU A 231 -19.10 -8.68 -8.28
CA GLU A 231 -18.89 -8.87 -9.71
C GLU A 231 -17.52 -8.35 -10.14
N LEU A 232 -17.08 -7.21 -9.60
CA LEU A 232 -15.75 -6.65 -9.84
C LEU A 232 -14.66 -7.60 -9.34
N LYS A 233 -14.83 -8.20 -8.16
CA LYS A 233 -13.90 -9.22 -7.63
C LYS A 233 -13.80 -10.44 -8.53
N GLN A 234 -14.93 -10.91 -9.04
CA GLN A 234 -14.95 -12.03 -10.00
C GLN A 234 -14.27 -11.64 -11.31
N LEU A 235 -14.57 -10.45 -11.83
CA LEU A 235 -14.04 -9.94 -13.09
C LEU A 235 -12.52 -9.85 -13.07
N VAL A 236 -11.94 -9.29 -12.00
CA VAL A 236 -10.49 -9.10 -11.90
C VAL A 236 -9.73 -10.31 -11.35
N GLY A 237 -10.45 -11.37 -10.95
CA GLY A 237 -9.84 -12.60 -10.44
C GLY A 237 -9.14 -12.42 -9.09
N VAL A 238 -9.85 -11.86 -8.10
CA VAL A 238 -9.30 -11.64 -6.74
C VAL A 238 -8.59 -12.89 -6.19
N ASN A 239 -7.42 -12.71 -5.59
CA ASN A 239 -6.68 -13.80 -4.97
C ASN A 239 -7.42 -14.31 -3.71
N PRO A 240 -7.83 -15.59 -3.64
CA PRO A 240 -8.59 -16.11 -2.50
C PRO A 240 -7.78 -16.19 -1.20
N ASN A 241 -6.45 -16.03 -1.25
CA ASN A 241 -5.61 -15.97 -0.06
C ASN A 241 -5.52 -14.56 0.54
N CYS A 242 -6.04 -13.52 -0.12
CA CYS A 242 -6.09 -12.16 0.42
C CYS A 242 -7.22 -12.04 1.45
N VAL A 243 -6.88 -12.10 2.73
CA VAL A 243 -7.86 -12.16 3.84
C VAL A 243 -8.30 -10.80 4.39
N ARG A 244 -7.70 -9.69 3.93
CA ARG A 244 -7.98 -8.32 4.40
C ARG A 244 -8.93 -7.55 3.47
N LEU A 245 -9.91 -8.26 2.94
CA LEU A 245 -10.92 -7.78 2.00
C LEU A 245 -12.32 -7.92 2.61
N GLY A 246 -13.30 -7.21 2.06
CA GLY A 246 -14.65 -7.22 2.59
C GLY A 246 -15.48 -6.00 2.19
N PRO A 247 -16.82 -6.09 2.34
CA PRO A 247 -17.70 -4.99 2.03
C PRO A 247 -17.51 -3.83 3.03
N TRP A 248 -18.01 -2.67 2.65
CA TRP A 248 -18.14 -1.54 3.58
C TRP A 248 -19.16 -1.82 4.70
N PRO A 249 -19.04 -1.11 5.83
CA PRO A 249 -20.06 -1.12 6.87
C PRO A 249 -21.40 -0.59 6.33
N LYS A 250 -22.53 -1.13 6.83
CA LYS A 250 -23.88 -0.75 6.38
C LYS A 250 -24.15 0.73 6.63
N GLU A 251 -23.60 1.26 7.71
CA GLU A 251 -23.72 2.65 8.12
C GLU A 251 -23.16 3.62 7.06
N LEU A 252 -22.15 3.20 6.28
CA LEU A 252 -21.65 4.00 5.16
C LEU A 252 -22.67 4.07 4.02
N VAL A 253 -23.31 2.94 3.71
CA VAL A 253 -24.34 2.87 2.66
C VAL A 253 -25.54 3.73 3.07
N GLU A 254 -26.06 3.53 4.27
CA GLU A 254 -27.20 4.29 4.81
C GLU A 254 -26.93 5.80 4.84
N LEU A 255 -25.73 6.22 5.27
CA LEU A 255 -25.33 7.63 5.28
C LEU A 255 -25.38 8.22 3.86
N THR A 256 -24.72 7.55 2.91
CA THR A 256 -24.53 8.07 1.55
C THR A 256 -25.77 7.97 0.66
N GLU A 257 -26.70 7.06 0.96
CA GLU A 257 -28.00 7.00 0.28
C GLU A 257 -28.91 8.19 0.65
N SER A 258 -28.73 8.78 1.83
CA SER A 258 -29.60 9.86 2.30
C SER A 258 -29.52 11.12 1.42
N ALA A 259 -30.68 11.72 1.13
CA ALA A 259 -30.74 13.03 0.46
C ALA A 259 -29.99 14.11 1.24
N SER A 260 -29.96 13.99 2.57
CA SER A 260 -29.25 14.92 3.45
C SER A 260 -27.75 14.90 3.20
N PHE A 261 -27.13 13.72 3.11
CA PHE A 261 -25.69 13.60 2.83
C PHE A 261 -25.37 14.14 1.45
N ARG A 262 -26.13 13.75 0.42
CA ARG A 262 -25.88 14.18 -0.97
C ARG A 262 -25.89 15.70 -1.16
N ALA A 263 -26.67 16.42 -0.34
CA ALA A 263 -26.73 17.88 -0.36
C ALA A 263 -25.66 18.57 0.51
N MET A 264 -24.86 17.83 1.28
CA MET A 264 -23.86 18.41 2.18
C MET A 264 -22.73 19.09 1.41
N PRO A 265 -22.24 20.24 1.90
CA PRO A 265 -20.91 20.72 1.55
C PRO A 265 -19.85 19.65 1.86
N TRP A 266 -18.83 19.55 1.01
CA TRP A 266 -17.80 18.52 1.15
C TRP A 266 -17.13 18.46 2.55
N PRO A 267 -16.77 19.58 3.21
CA PRO A 267 -16.17 19.51 4.55
C PRO A 267 -17.02 18.76 5.57
N ASP A 268 -18.34 18.97 5.53
CA ASP A 268 -19.30 18.35 6.45
C ASP A 268 -19.52 16.87 6.09
N ALA A 269 -19.66 16.56 4.79
CA ALA A 269 -19.76 15.20 4.29
C ALA A 269 -18.54 14.36 4.70
N ARG A 270 -17.33 14.90 4.53
CA ARG A 270 -16.08 14.27 4.95
C ARG A 270 -16.03 14.03 6.45
N GLN A 271 -16.46 15.00 7.26
CA GLN A 271 -16.52 14.82 8.72
C GLN A 271 -17.50 13.71 9.10
N ALA A 272 -18.64 13.60 8.42
CA ALA A 272 -19.59 12.52 8.63
C ALA A 272 -18.95 11.15 8.29
N LEU A 273 -18.19 11.04 7.20
CA LEU A 273 -17.43 9.82 6.85
C LEU A 273 -16.38 9.47 7.91
N ALA A 274 -15.63 10.45 8.41
CA ALA A 274 -14.60 10.24 9.43
C ALA A 274 -15.19 9.69 10.74
N ASN A 275 -16.43 10.08 11.07
CA ASN A 275 -17.12 9.59 12.27
C ASN A 275 -17.52 8.10 12.18
N LEU A 276 -17.57 7.50 10.99
CA LEU A 276 -17.90 6.08 10.79
C LEU A 276 -16.77 5.11 11.15
N ARG A 277 -15.57 5.62 11.51
CA ARG A 277 -14.39 4.79 11.86
C ARG A 277 -14.09 3.72 10.81
N LEU A 278 -14.08 4.12 9.54
CA LEU A 278 -13.79 3.24 8.41
C LEU A 278 -12.43 2.53 8.60
N THR A 279 -12.30 1.34 8.02
CA THR A 279 -11.05 0.57 8.02
C THR A 279 -10.51 0.45 6.60
N LYS A 280 -9.18 0.37 6.47
CA LYS A 280 -8.55 0.04 5.18
C LYS A 280 -8.73 -1.43 4.78
N TYR A 281 -9.13 -2.30 5.71
CA TYR A 281 -9.37 -3.73 5.44
C TYR A 281 -10.76 -3.95 4.81
N CYS A 282 -10.91 -3.48 3.58
CA CYS A 282 -12.09 -3.64 2.74
C CYS A 282 -11.67 -3.69 1.25
N ASP A 283 -12.63 -3.99 0.37
CA ASP A 283 -12.40 -4.10 -1.07
C ASP A 283 -11.91 -2.77 -1.69
N PHE A 284 -12.44 -1.65 -1.17
CA PHE A 284 -12.21 -0.30 -1.68
C PHE A 284 -12.01 0.67 -0.52
N ASN A 285 -10.78 1.09 -0.25
CA ASN A 285 -10.47 1.88 0.94
C ASN A 285 -10.77 3.37 0.73
N LEU A 286 -11.62 3.91 1.63
CA LEU A 286 -12.04 5.32 1.69
C LEU A 286 -11.47 6.08 2.89
N LEU A 287 -10.77 5.39 3.80
CA LEU A 287 -10.24 5.97 5.04
C LEU A 287 -9.32 7.16 4.74
N ASN A 288 -8.50 7.02 3.70
CA ASN A 288 -7.58 8.02 3.19
C ASN A 288 -8.27 9.34 2.79
N ILE A 289 -9.47 9.24 2.23
CA ILE A 289 -10.30 10.38 1.84
C ILE A 289 -10.95 10.99 3.09
N ALA A 290 -11.59 10.15 3.91
CA ALA A 290 -12.28 10.57 5.13
C ALA A 290 -11.35 11.29 6.12
N MET A 291 -10.13 10.79 6.29
CA MET A 291 -9.13 11.35 7.20
C MET A 291 -8.29 12.47 6.58
N ASN A 292 -8.47 12.77 5.29
CA ASN A 292 -7.68 13.79 4.58
C ASN A 292 -6.18 13.57 4.76
N SER A 293 -5.75 12.32 4.54
CA SER A 293 -4.36 11.91 4.67
C SER A 293 -3.47 12.78 3.79
N ARG A 294 -2.44 13.41 4.37
CA ARG A 294 -1.53 14.29 3.60
C ARG A 294 -0.66 13.51 2.62
N GLU A 295 -0.32 12.28 2.97
CA GLU A 295 0.60 11.44 2.19
C GLU A 295 -0.14 10.53 1.22
N LYS A 296 -1.37 10.10 1.57
CA LYS A 296 -2.17 9.16 0.78
C LYS A 296 -3.62 9.67 0.65
N HIS A 297 -3.86 10.87 0.10
CA HIS A 297 -5.22 11.34 -0.15
C HIS A 297 -5.84 10.63 -1.38
N THR A 298 -6.17 9.35 -1.22
CA THR A 298 -6.48 8.47 -2.35
C THR A 298 -7.73 7.63 -2.11
N PHE A 299 -8.42 7.29 -3.20
CA PHE A 299 -9.28 6.12 -3.29
C PHE A 299 -8.41 4.92 -3.63
N GLU A 300 -8.53 3.82 -2.89
CA GLU A 300 -7.66 2.66 -3.08
C GLU A 300 -8.47 1.41 -3.43
N VAL A 301 -8.15 0.81 -4.57
CA VAL A 301 -8.67 -0.48 -5.02
C VAL A 301 -7.77 -1.58 -4.49
N ARG A 302 -8.34 -2.57 -3.77
CA ARG A 302 -7.56 -3.61 -3.06
C ARG A 302 -7.82 -5.03 -3.53
N ILE A 303 -8.67 -5.20 -4.55
CA ILE A 303 -9.20 -6.50 -4.97
C ILE A 303 -8.40 -7.17 -6.09
N LEU A 304 -7.31 -6.56 -6.55
CA LEU A 304 -6.52 -7.10 -7.67
C LEU A 304 -5.56 -8.18 -7.17
N PRO A 305 -5.42 -9.30 -7.89
CA PRO A 305 -4.34 -10.24 -7.63
C PRO A 305 -2.99 -9.57 -7.93
N SER A 306 -1.94 -9.99 -7.24
CA SER A 306 -0.59 -9.60 -7.63
C SER A 306 -0.21 -10.18 -9.00
N THR A 307 0.55 -9.40 -9.78
CA THR A 307 1.01 -9.78 -11.12
C THR A 307 2.31 -9.07 -11.49
N LEU A 308 3.09 -9.68 -12.38
CA LEU A 308 4.24 -9.06 -13.06
C LEU A 308 3.86 -8.53 -14.46
N ASP A 309 2.61 -8.76 -14.89
CA ASP A 309 2.09 -8.26 -16.16
C ASP A 309 1.59 -6.82 -16.00
N ALA A 310 2.40 -5.87 -16.46
CA ALA A 310 2.05 -4.46 -16.47
C ALA A 310 0.78 -4.18 -17.27
N ASP A 311 0.52 -4.90 -18.37
CA ASP A 311 -0.66 -4.65 -19.21
C ASP A 311 -1.95 -5.04 -18.46
N MET A 312 -1.93 -6.09 -17.63
CA MET A 312 -3.06 -6.42 -16.75
C MET A 312 -3.33 -5.29 -15.73
N VAL A 313 -2.29 -4.78 -15.06
CA VAL A 313 -2.44 -3.68 -14.08
C VAL A 313 -2.98 -2.41 -14.75
N LEU A 314 -2.50 -2.09 -15.95
CA LEU A 314 -2.95 -0.90 -16.70
C LEU A 314 -4.40 -1.06 -17.20
N ASN A 315 -4.79 -2.26 -17.64
CA ASN A 315 -6.18 -2.57 -18.00
C ASN A 315 -7.12 -2.39 -16.81
N ALA A 316 -6.70 -2.87 -15.63
CA ALA A 316 -7.46 -2.69 -14.40
C ALA A 316 -7.53 -1.21 -14.02
N THR A 317 -6.40 -0.49 -14.10
CA THR A 317 -6.34 0.94 -13.82
C THR A 317 -7.32 1.73 -14.69
N ALA A 318 -7.33 1.46 -16.01
CA ALA A 318 -8.22 2.10 -16.94
C ALA A 318 -9.71 1.78 -16.66
N LEU A 319 -10.02 0.52 -16.32
CA LEU A 319 -11.36 0.11 -15.89
C LEU A 319 -11.84 0.92 -14.68
N PHE A 320 -11.04 0.94 -13.60
CA PHE A 320 -11.39 1.65 -12.38
C PHE A 320 -11.43 3.17 -12.57
N GLU A 321 -10.51 3.76 -13.36
CA GLU A 321 -10.58 5.17 -13.76
C GLU A 321 -11.91 5.49 -14.44
N GLY A 322 -12.35 4.65 -15.37
CA GLY A 322 -13.63 4.79 -16.06
C GLY A 322 -14.82 4.82 -15.10
N LEU A 323 -14.89 3.86 -14.18
CA LEU A 323 -15.96 3.78 -13.19
C LEU A 323 -15.93 4.97 -12.22
N LEU A 324 -14.74 5.44 -11.82
CA LEU A 324 -14.59 6.63 -10.98
C LEU A 324 -15.03 7.91 -11.69
N ARG A 325 -14.77 8.02 -12.99
CA ARG A 325 -15.28 9.14 -13.81
C ARG A 325 -16.81 9.16 -13.84
N LEU A 326 -17.46 8.00 -14.00
CA LEU A 326 -18.92 7.91 -13.88
C LEU A 326 -19.41 8.37 -12.50
N CYS A 327 -18.67 8.08 -11.43
CA CYS A 327 -19.03 8.53 -10.09
C CYS A 327 -19.00 10.06 -9.96
N CYS A 328 -18.11 10.73 -10.69
CA CYS A 328 -18.00 12.18 -10.71
C CYS A 328 -19.11 12.88 -11.52
N GLU A 329 -19.90 12.14 -12.29
CA GLU A 329 -21.01 12.67 -13.08
C GLU A 329 -22.32 12.67 -12.26
N PRO A 330 -22.87 13.85 -11.89
CA PRO A 330 -23.96 13.92 -10.91
C PRO A 330 -25.26 13.21 -11.33
N GLN A 331 -25.56 13.17 -12.63
CA GLN A 331 -26.84 12.70 -13.16
C GLN A 331 -26.84 11.19 -13.47
N TYR A 332 -25.69 10.63 -13.83
CA TYR A 332 -25.61 9.28 -14.40
C TYR A 332 -26.10 8.20 -13.41
N LEU A 333 -25.66 8.28 -12.15
CA LEU A 333 -25.94 7.23 -11.16
C LEU A 333 -27.13 7.52 -10.24
N LEU A 334 -27.85 8.63 -10.43
CA LEU A 334 -29.09 8.90 -9.70
C LEU A 334 -30.30 8.38 -10.47
N ASP A 335 -30.41 8.76 -11.75
CA ASP A 335 -31.61 8.52 -12.56
C ASP A 335 -31.48 7.27 -13.46
N ASP A 336 -30.25 6.87 -13.82
CA ASP A 336 -29.97 5.79 -14.78
C ASP A 336 -28.89 4.83 -14.24
N PHE A 337 -29.15 4.25 -13.06
CA PHE A 337 -28.21 3.31 -12.46
C PHE A 337 -28.09 2.04 -13.35
N PRO A 338 -26.86 1.63 -13.74
CA PRO A 338 -26.67 0.50 -14.64
C PRO A 338 -27.32 -0.80 -14.13
N GLU A 339 -28.00 -1.53 -15.01
CA GLU A 339 -28.64 -2.81 -14.65
C GLU A 339 -27.62 -3.95 -14.42
N SER A 340 -26.38 -3.77 -14.86
CA SER A 340 -25.29 -4.74 -14.70
C SER A 340 -23.91 -4.08 -14.73
N LEU A 341 -22.89 -4.78 -14.24
CA LEU A 341 -21.50 -4.32 -14.34
C LEU A 341 -21.08 -4.14 -15.81
N SER A 342 -21.52 -5.02 -16.72
CA SER A 342 -21.24 -4.89 -18.16
C SER A 342 -21.80 -3.58 -18.73
N ALA A 343 -23.02 -3.20 -18.34
CA ALA A 343 -23.61 -1.92 -18.73
C ALA A 343 -22.82 -0.73 -18.17
N ALA A 344 -22.37 -0.80 -16.90
CA ALA A 344 -21.53 0.22 -16.30
C ALA A 344 -20.18 0.38 -17.02
N VAL A 345 -19.51 -0.74 -17.36
CA VAL A 345 -18.25 -0.75 -18.11
C VAL A 345 -18.43 -0.18 -19.53
N LYS A 346 -19.55 -0.48 -20.18
CA LYS A 346 -19.87 0.05 -21.51
C LYS A 346 -20.11 1.55 -21.50
N ALA A 347 -20.73 2.07 -20.44
CA ALA A 347 -20.97 3.49 -20.28
C ALA A 347 -19.74 4.28 -19.79
N ALA A 348 -18.79 3.60 -19.14
CA ALA A 348 -17.58 4.22 -18.65
C ALA A 348 -16.79 4.89 -19.80
N PRO A 349 -16.21 6.09 -19.58
CA PRO A 349 -15.44 6.83 -20.58
C PRO A 349 -14.03 6.22 -20.76
N ILE A 350 -13.98 4.97 -21.19
CA ILE A 350 -12.78 4.17 -21.43
C ILE A 350 -12.73 3.74 -22.89
N SER A 351 -11.54 3.39 -23.38
CA SER A 351 -11.38 2.96 -24.77
C SER A 351 -12.06 1.61 -25.04
N THR A 352 -12.52 1.38 -26.26
CA THR A 352 -13.11 0.09 -26.69
C THR A 352 -12.17 -1.09 -26.42
N ALA A 353 -10.86 -0.92 -26.58
CA ALA A 353 -9.89 -1.97 -26.26
C ALA A 353 -9.91 -2.43 -24.79
N VAL A 354 -10.19 -1.51 -23.84
CA VAL A 354 -10.34 -1.86 -22.41
C VAL A 354 -11.69 -2.51 -22.17
N GLN A 355 -12.75 -2.05 -22.86
CA GLN A 355 -14.07 -2.69 -22.77
C GLN A 355 -13.98 -4.14 -23.27
N ASP A 356 -13.38 -4.36 -24.43
CA ASP A 356 -13.20 -5.69 -25.02
C ASP A 356 -12.36 -6.61 -24.12
N TYR A 357 -11.31 -6.07 -23.49
CA TYR A 357 -10.46 -6.83 -22.57
C TYR A 357 -11.24 -7.40 -21.38
N TRP A 358 -12.22 -6.67 -20.85
CA TRP A 358 -13.02 -7.07 -19.68
C TRP A 358 -14.39 -7.67 -20.04
N GLN A 359 -14.71 -7.80 -21.34
CA GLN A 359 -15.97 -8.40 -21.82
C GLN A 359 -15.77 -9.75 -22.50
N GLY A 360 -14.52 -10.12 -22.84
CA GLY A 360 -14.15 -11.48 -23.26
C GLY A 360 -13.98 -12.41 -22.07
#